data_AF-C6C6X6-F1
#
_entry.id   AF-C6C6X6-F1
#
_cell.length_a   1.000
_cell.length_b   1.000
_cell.length_c   1.000
_cell.angle_alpha   90.00
_cell.angle_beta   90.00
_cell.angle_gamma   90.00
#
_symmetry.space_group_name_H-M   'P 1'
#
loop_
_entity.id
_entity.type
_entity.pdbx_description
1 polymer ?
#
loop_
_entity_poly.entity_id
_entity_poly.type
_entity_poly.pdbx_seq_one_letter_code
_entity_poly.pdbx_strand_id
1 'polypeptide(L)'
;MKTHYAFTADHLRNLPPNLRTVIGKYFADSRWLQTCSFYNRMSERYRRTICFHAALRGNLCVYQLQEMDEVARERIVNALSELQRAFSKPRFRPSEQCPGKNLGMLSISERRTLYFHAGLTSREFDQPLRRIEEPDCVWRQALYNATGELHELFADAPEILTSIKPETY
;
A
#
# COMPACT_ATOMS: atom_id res chain seq x y z
N MET A 1 -3.72 18.47 -3.64
CA MET A 1 -3.28 17.09 -3.33
C MET A 1 -4.47 16.19 -3.52
N LYS A 2 -4.35 15.08 -4.27
CA LYS A 2 -5.41 14.07 -4.31
C LYS A 2 -5.46 13.38 -2.94
N THR A 3 -6.64 13.32 -2.34
CA THR A 3 -6.84 12.65 -1.04
C THR A 3 -7.16 11.19 -1.32
N HIS A 4 -6.28 10.29 -0.89
CA HIS A 4 -6.50 8.85 -0.99
C HIS A 4 -7.15 8.34 0.30
N TYR A 5 -8.11 7.43 0.16
CA TYR A 5 -8.97 7.06 1.28
C TYR A 5 -9.31 5.57 1.30
N ALA A 6 -9.04 4.93 2.43
CA ALA A 6 -9.49 3.57 2.75
C ALA A 6 -10.86 3.62 3.44
N PHE A 7 -11.88 3.07 2.80
CA PHE A 7 -13.23 2.95 3.34
C PHE A 7 -13.47 1.54 3.89
N THR A 8 -13.59 1.45 5.21
CA THR A 8 -13.64 0.19 5.99
C THR A 8 -14.96 0.02 6.74
N ALA A 9 -15.17 -1.15 7.35
CA ALA A 9 -16.40 -1.46 8.07
C ALA A 9 -16.72 -0.42 9.17
N ASP A 10 -15.71 0.10 9.85
CA ASP A 10 -15.90 1.14 10.86
C ASP A 10 -16.54 2.41 10.28
N HIS A 11 -16.06 2.85 9.11
CA HIS A 11 -16.61 4.00 8.41
C HIS A 11 -18.07 3.78 8.03
N LEU A 12 -18.42 2.60 7.50
CA LEU A 12 -19.79 2.26 7.13
C LEU A 12 -20.75 2.25 8.34
N ARG A 13 -20.30 1.74 9.49
CA ARG A 13 -21.10 1.74 10.72
C ARG A 13 -21.40 3.15 11.24
N ASN A 14 -20.47 4.08 11.02
CA ASN A 14 -20.60 5.46 11.43
C ASN A 14 -21.34 6.35 10.42
N LEU A 15 -21.75 5.81 9.26
CA LEU A 15 -22.52 6.56 8.27
C LEU A 15 -24.01 6.67 8.66
N PRO A 16 -24.64 7.83 8.42
CA PRO A 16 -26.09 7.95 8.48
C PRO A 16 -26.79 6.93 7.55
N PRO A 17 -27.91 6.30 7.96
CA PRO A 17 -28.57 5.24 7.19
C PRO A 17 -28.92 5.64 5.74
N ASN A 18 -29.39 6.87 5.54
CA ASN A 18 -29.73 7.39 4.21
C ASN A 18 -28.49 7.52 3.31
N LEU A 19 -27.36 7.97 3.87
CA LEU A 19 -26.11 8.09 3.12
C LEU A 19 -25.54 6.71 2.80
N ARG A 20 -25.60 5.77 3.75
CA ARG A 20 -25.24 4.36 3.52
C ARG A 20 -26.05 3.76 2.37
N THR A 21 -27.36 3.97 2.34
CA THR A 21 -28.25 3.49 1.26
C THR A 21 -27.87 4.09 -0.10
N VAL A 22 -27.59 5.39 -0.17
CA VAL A 22 -27.16 6.06 -1.41
C VAL A 22 -25.81 5.52 -1.88
N ILE A 23 -24.85 5.32 -0.98
CA ILE A 23 -23.54 4.75 -1.33
C ILE A 23 -23.70 3.31 -1.83
N GLY A 24 -24.50 2.50 -1.14
CA GLY A 24 -24.84 1.14 -1.53
C GLY A 24 -25.38 1.08 -2.96
N LYS A 25 -26.42 1.89 -3.23
CA LYS A 25 -27.13 1.87 -4.51
C LYS A 25 -26.31 2.33 -5.72
N TYR A 26 -25.43 3.31 -5.55
CA TYR A 26 -24.79 3.98 -6.70
C TYR A 26 -23.28 3.80 -6.79
N PHE A 27 -22.60 3.43 -5.71
CA PHE A 27 -21.13 3.47 -5.67
C PHE A 27 -20.48 2.18 -5.17
N ALA A 28 -21.18 1.34 -4.41
CA ALA A 28 -20.59 0.19 -3.75
C ALA A 28 -19.97 -0.80 -4.75
N ASP A 29 -20.72 -1.20 -5.79
CA ASP A 29 -20.23 -2.14 -6.82
C ASP A 29 -19.00 -1.61 -7.55
N SER A 30 -19.05 -0.36 -8.03
CA SER A 30 -17.94 0.23 -8.77
C SER A 30 -16.69 0.37 -7.90
N ARG A 31 -16.81 0.80 -6.64
CA ARG A 31 -15.66 0.98 -5.74
C ARG A 31 -15.06 -0.37 -5.33
N TRP A 32 -15.91 -1.34 -5.05
CA TRP A 32 -15.50 -2.70 -4.76
C TRP A 32 -14.72 -3.30 -5.94
N LEU A 33 -15.29 -3.24 -7.14
CA LEU A 33 -14.66 -3.76 -8.35
C LEU A 33 -13.32 -3.09 -8.63
N GLN A 34 -13.23 -1.77 -8.53
CA GLN A 34 -11.97 -1.04 -8.71
C GLN A 34 -10.90 -1.46 -7.71
N THR A 35 -11.26 -1.63 -6.43
CA THR A 35 -10.33 -2.08 -5.38
C THR A 35 -9.85 -3.50 -5.66
N CYS A 36 -10.77 -4.41 -5.97
CA CYS A 36 -10.45 -5.78 -6.35
C CYS A 36 -9.54 -5.84 -7.59
N SER A 37 -9.90 -5.13 -8.67
CA SER A 37 -9.08 -5.10 -9.89
C SER A 37 -7.69 -4.52 -9.64
N PHE A 38 -7.58 -3.48 -8.81
CA PHE A 38 -6.30 -2.88 -8.44
C PHE A 38 -5.40 -3.86 -7.68
N TYR A 39 -5.94 -4.58 -6.69
CA TYR A 39 -5.16 -5.58 -5.94
C TYR A 39 -4.85 -6.82 -6.80
N ASN A 40 -5.84 -7.32 -7.54
CA ASN A 40 -5.75 -8.57 -8.28
C ASN A 40 -4.86 -8.45 -9.53
N ARG A 41 -4.65 -7.25 -10.10
CA ARG A 41 -3.68 -7.09 -11.20
C ARG A 41 -2.23 -7.11 -10.74
N MET A 42 -1.97 -6.95 -9.44
CA MET A 42 -0.61 -6.97 -8.90
C MET A 42 0.02 -8.35 -9.04
N SER A 43 1.30 -8.40 -9.39
CA SER A 43 2.08 -9.63 -9.32
C SER A 43 2.20 -10.12 -7.87
N GLU A 44 2.52 -11.40 -7.69
CA GLU A 44 2.67 -12.00 -6.37
C GLU A 44 3.72 -11.28 -5.51
N ARG A 45 4.82 -10.78 -6.13
CA ARG A 45 5.85 -9.99 -5.43
C ARG A 45 5.26 -8.75 -4.77
N TYR A 46 4.45 -7.99 -5.49
CA TYR A 46 3.79 -6.80 -4.94
C TYR A 46 2.77 -7.18 -3.87
N ARG A 47 1.92 -8.20 -4.13
CA ARG A 47 0.95 -8.66 -3.13
C ARG A 47 1.63 -9.12 -1.84
N ARG A 48 2.78 -9.79 -1.94
CA ARG A 48 3.60 -10.20 -0.78
C ARG A 48 4.12 -9.00 -0.01
N THR A 49 4.54 -7.94 -0.69
CA THR A 49 4.90 -6.66 -0.05
C THR A 49 3.71 -6.02 0.67
N ILE A 50 2.51 -6.04 0.08
CA ILE A 50 1.29 -5.53 0.74
C ILE A 50 0.93 -6.39 1.97
N CYS A 51 0.96 -7.72 1.85
CA CYS A 51 0.74 -8.63 2.98
C CYS A 51 1.76 -8.42 4.10
N PHE A 52 3.03 -8.19 3.77
CA PHE A 52 4.08 -7.86 4.73
C PHE A 52 3.75 -6.58 5.50
N HIS A 53 3.39 -5.50 4.79
CA HIS A 53 3.01 -4.24 5.43
C HIS A 53 1.75 -4.38 6.29
N ALA A 54 0.77 -5.14 5.80
CA ALA A 54 -0.46 -5.47 6.52
C ALA A 54 -0.22 -6.40 7.72
N ALA A 55 1.01 -6.88 7.97
CA ALA A 55 1.37 -7.88 8.97
C ALA A 55 0.54 -9.18 8.87
N LEU A 56 0.25 -9.59 7.64
CA LEU A 56 -0.43 -10.82 7.27
C LEU A 56 0.57 -11.92 6.92
N ARG A 57 0.13 -13.18 7.00
CA ARG A 57 0.97 -14.31 6.60
C ARG A 57 1.26 -14.24 5.10
N GLY A 58 2.51 -14.54 4.72
CA GLY A 58 2.97 -14.43 3.34
C GLY A 58 2.18 -15.28 2.35
N ASN A 59 1.66 -16.44 2.77
CA ASN A 59 0.84 -17.31 1.91
C ASN A 59 -0.50 -16.67 1.49
N LEU A 60 -0.93 -15.57 2.12
CA LEU A 60 -2.13 -14.86 1.70
C LEU A 60 -1.94 -14.09 0.38
N CYS A 61 -0.70 -13.89 -0.08
CA CYS A 61 -0.45 -13.13 -1.31
C CYS A 61 -0.95 -13.80 -2.60
N VAL A 62 -1.25 -15.10 -2.57
CA VAL A 62 -1.79 -15.83 -3.74
C VAL A 62 -3.31 -15.63 -3.91
N TYR A 63 -4.01 -15.21 -2.85
CA TYR A 63 -5.45 -15.02 -2.89
C TYR A 63 -5.81 -13.70 -3.58
N GLN A 64 -6.98 -13.68 -4.19
CA GLN A 64 -7.64 -12.47 -4.65
C GLN A 64 -8.31 -11.76 -3.48
N LEU A 65 -8.49 -10.45 -3.59
CA LEU A 65 -9.01 -9.63 -2.48
C LEU A 65 -10.38 -10.11 -1.97
N GLN A 66 -11.24 -10.55 -2.88
CA GLN A 66 -12.60 -11.00 -2.58
C GLN A 66 -12.68 -12.40 -1.93
N GLU A 67 -11.61 -13.18 -2.04
CA GLU A 67 -11.47 -14.53 -1.44
C GLU A 67 -11.03 -14.46 0.02
N MET A 68 -10.50 -13.31 0.44
CA MET A 68 -10.05 -13.09 1.82
C MET A 68 -11.22 -12.81 2.77
N ASP A 69 -11.04 -13.22 4.02
CA ASP A 69 -11.94 -12.83 5.12
C ASP A 69 -11.95 -11.30 5.32
N GLU A 70 -12.95 -10.81 6.04
CA GLU A 70 -13.15 -9.37 6.27
C GLU A 70 -11.95 -8.71 6.96
N VAL A 71 -11.35 -9.38 7.94
CA VAL A 71 -10.23 -8.85 8.73
C VAL A 71 -8.98 -8.71 7.85
N ALA A 72 -8.63 -9.74 7.09
CA ALA A 72 -7.50 -9.71 6.18
C ALA A 72 -7.70 -8.65 5.09
N ARG A 73 -8.91 -8.59 4.53
CA ARG A 73 -9.25 -7.61 3.48
C ARG A 73 -9.14 -6.18 3.97
N GLU A 74 -9.64 -5.88 5.18
CA GLU A 74 -9.51 -4.56 5.78
C GLU A 74 -8.03 -4.18 6.00
N ARG A 75 -7.23 -5.12 6.52
CA ARG A 75 -5.78 -4.88 6.70
C ARG A 75 -5.06 -4.63 5.38
N ILE A 76 -5.41 -5.35 4.31
CA ILE A 76 -4.89 -5.10 2.96
C ILE A 76 -5.27 -3.71 2.47
N VAL A 77 -6.54 -3.31 2.59
CA VAL A 77 -7.00 -2.00 2.11
C VAL A 77 -6.36 -0.85 2.88
N ASN A 78 -6.21 -0.98 4.19
CA ASN A 78 -5.48 -0.01 5.01
C ASN A 78 -4.00 0.07 4.58
N ALA A 79 -3.35 -1.08 4.38
CA ALA A 79 -1.97 -1.14 3.92
C ALA A 79 -1.77 -0.48 2.55
N LEU A 80 -2.68 -0.74 1.60
CA LEU A 80 -2.68 -0.09 0.30
C LEU A 80 -2.80 1.44 0.43
N SER A 81 -3.72 1.93 1.27
CA SER A 81 -3.91 3.37 1.49
C SER A 81 -2.70 4.03 2.15
N GLU A 82 -2.07 3.38 3.14
CA GLU A 82 -0.85 3.88 3.80
C GLU A 82 0.30 3.99 2.80
N LEU A 83 0.56 2.93 2.05
CA LEU A 83 1.64 2.89 1.06
C LEU A 83 1.38 3.82 -0.12
N GLN A 84 0.13 3.91 -0.60
CA GLN A 84 -0.26 4.87 -1.64
C GLN A 84 0.04 6.31 -1.16
N ARG A 85 -0.35 6.67 0.06
CA ARG A 85 -0.07 8.00 0.63
C ARG A 85 1.42 8.26 0.78
N ALA A 86 2.20 7.24 1.11
CA ALA A 86 3.65 7.34 1.24
C ALA A 86 4.34 7.55 -0.11
N PHE A 87 4.10 6.64 -1.07
CA PHE A 87 4.88 6.52 -2.31
C PHE A 87 4.31 7.31 -3.49
N SER A 88 3.07 7.80 -3.45
CA SER A 88 2.53 8.66 -4.54
C SER A 88 3.10 10.09 -4.54
N LYS A 89 3.93 10.45 -3.55
CA LYS A 89 4.51 11.80 -3.46
C LYS A 89 5.57 12.02 -4.54
N PRO A 90 5.63 13.22 -5.18
CA PRO A 90 6.58 13.50 -6.26
C PRO A 90 8.05 13.22 -5.93
N ARG A 91 8.45 13.42 -4.66
CA ARG A 91 9.82 13.18 -4.18
C ARG A 91 10.32 11.73 -4.32
N PHE A 92 9.42 10.76 -4.51
CA PHE A 92 9.78 9.36 -4.74
C PHE A 92 9.91 9.02 -6.24
N ARG A 93 9.73 10.01 -7.13
CA ARG A 93 10.05 9.87 -8.55
C ARG A 93 11.52 9.51 -8.74
N PRO A 94 11.86 8.59 -9.65
CA PRO A 94 13.25 8.23 -9.97
C PRO A 94 14.19 9.42 -10.18
N SER A 95 13.71 10.49 -10.84
CA SER A 95 14.52 11.67 -11.16
C SER A 95 14.89 12.58 -9.98
N GLU A 96 14.27 12.42 -8.80
CA GLU A 96 14.39 13.35 -7.65
C GLU A 96 14.95 12.68 -6.38
N GLN A 97 15.52 11.46 -6.49
CA GLN A 97 15.83 10.67 -5.31
C GLN A 97 17.18 11.04 -4.67
N CYS A 98 17.12 11.77 -3.55
CA CYS A 98 18.14 11.70 -2.49
C CYS A 98 17.65 10.68 -1.44
N PRO A 99 18.10 9.41 -1.50
CA PRO A 99 17.46 8.31 -0.77
C PRO A 99 17.47 8.50 0.75
N GLY A 100 18.58 8.95 1.35
CA GLY A 100 18.66 9.16 2.81
C GLY A 100 17.57 10.10 3.35
N LYS A 101 17.41 11.28 2.72
CA LYS A 101 16.43 12.29 3.13
C LYS A 101 14.98 11.86 2.88
N ASN A 102 14.71 11.23 1.74
CA ASN A 102 13.36 10.78 1.40
C ASN A 102 12.91 9.61 2.29
N LEU A 103 13.81 8.67 2.58
CA LEU A 103 13.53 7.56 3.49
C LEU A 103 13.31 8.05 4.92
N GLY A 104 14.01 9.09 5.38
CA GLY A 104 13.80 9.68 6.70
C GLY A 104 12.38 10.24 6.94
N MET A 105 11.64 10.53 5.87
CA MET A 105 10.25 11.02 5.94
C MET A 105 9.20 9.91 6.00
N LEU A 106 9.61 8.66 5.76
CA LEU A 106 8.74 7.49 5.84
C LEU A 106 8.63 7.02 7.29
N SER A 107 7.44 6.55 7.66
CA SER A 107 7.21 5.88 8.93
C SER A 107 8.10 4.62 9.04
N ILE A 108 8.24 4.08 10.25
CA ILE A 108 9.02 2.85 10.46
C ILE A 108 8.42 1.67 9.67
N SER A 109 7.09 1.54 9.63
CA SER A 109 6.41 0.46 8.89
C SER A 109 6.60 0.60 7.37
N GLU A 110 6.47 1.83 6.85
CA GLU A 110 6.68 2.16 5.44
C GLU A 110 8.13 1.85 5.00
N ARG A 111 9.12 2.26 5.80
CA ARG A 111 10.53 1.94 5.52
C ARG A 111 10.81 0.45 5.55
N ARG A 112 10.33 -0.27 6.57
CA ARG A 112 10.50 -1.74 6.64
C ARG A 112 9.94 -2.42 5.39
N THR A 113 8.82 -1.91 4.90
CA THR A 113 8.16 -2.43 3.69
C THR A 113 9.00 -2.17 2.45
N LEU A 114 9.58 -0.98 2.32
CA LEU A 114 10.51 -0.67 1.22
C LEU A 114 11.74 -1.59 1.24
N TYR A 115 12.37 -1.78 2.40
CA TYR A 115 13.52 -2.67 2.55
C TYR A 115 13.15 -4.11 2.19
N PHE A 116 12.03 -4.59 2.70
CA PHE A 116 11.51 -5.91 2.36
C PHE A 116 11.25 -6.06 0.86
N HIS A 117 10.65 -5.06 0.21
CA HIS A 117 10.38 -5.05 -1.23
C HIS A 117 11.67 -5.06 -2.07
N ALA A 118 12.71 -4.40 -1.57
CA ALA A 118 14.06 -4.41 -2.14
C ALA A 118 14.83 -5.72 -1.91
N GLY A 119 14.25 -6.70 -1.20
CA GLY A 119 14.92 -7.96 -0.86
C GLY A 119 15.92 -7.84 0.29
N LEU A 120 15.90 -6.73 1.03
CA LEU A 120 16.76 -6.49 2.18
C LEU A 120 16.15 -7.06 3.45
N THR A 121 17.01 -7.31 4.43
CA THR A 121 16.63 -7.92 5.71
C THR A 121 16.73 -6.91 6.85
N SER A 122 16.44 -7.37 8.07
CA SER A 122 16.65 -6.55 9.28
C SER A 122 18.09 -6.08 9.42
N ARG A 123 19.09 -6.84 8.91
CA ARG A 123 20.51 -6.46 9.01
C ARG A 123 20.80 -5.12 8.34
N GLU A 124 20.24 -4.90 7.15
CA GLU A 124 20.38 -3.64 6.43
C GLU A 124 19.48 -2.55 7.03
N PHE A 125 18.27 -2.92 7.49
CA PHE A 125 17.33 -1.99 8.10
C PHE A 125 17.85 -1.37 9.40
N ASP A 126 18.57 -2.15 10.21
CA ASP A 126 19.11 -1.72 11.50
C ASP A 126 20.35 -0.82 11.34
N GLN A 127 20.89 -0.66 10.12
CA GLN A 127 21.96 0.30 9.85
C GLN A 127 21.44 1.74 9.91
N PRO A 128 22.28 2.70 10.34
CA PRO A 128 21.94 4.12 10.30
C PRO A 128 21.56 4.57 8.87
N LEU A 129 20.52 5.42 8.73
CA LEU A 129 20.08 5.90 7.41
C LEU A 129 21.21 6.55 6.59
N ARG A 130 22.17 7.22 7.27
CA ARG A 130 23.36 7.79 6.62
C ARG A 130 24.20 6.77 5.85
N ARG A 131 24.13 5.47 6.20
CA ARG A 131 24.85 4.39 5.50
C ARG A 131 24.46 4.34 4.02
N ILE A 132 23.25 4.76 3.66
CA ILE A 132 22.80 4.80 2.27
C ILE A 132 23.55 5.88 1.47
N GLU A 133 24.06 6.93 2.11
CA GLU A 133 24.76 8.04 1.46
C GLU A 133 26.24 7.75 1.23
N GLU A 134 26.78 6.72 1.87
CA GLU A 134 28.18 6.30 1.71
C GLU A 134 28.40 5.55 0.37
N PRO A 135 29.47 5.88 -0.39
CA PRO A 135 29.65 5.41 -1.76
C PRO A 135 29.81 3.89 -1.92
N ASP A 136 30.24 3.20 -0.87
CA ASP A 136 30.40 1.74 -0.79
C ASP A 136 29.12 1.02 -0.31
N CYS A 137 27.99 1.71 -0.24
CA CYS A 137 26.71 1.09 0.12
C CYS A 137 26.14 0.24 -1.02
N VAL A 138 26.38 -1.07 -0.93
CA VAL A 138 26.01 -2.06 -1.96
C VAL A 138 24.49 -2.22 -2.18
N TRP A 139 23.67 -1.86 -1.19
CA TRP A 139 22.21 -2.03 -1.24
C TRP A 139 21.45 -0.74 -1.58
N ARG A 140 22.16 0.38 -1.80
CA ARG A 140 21.56 1.65 -2.24
C ARG A 140 20.72 1.49 -3.50
N GLN A 141 21.28 0.79 -4.51
CA GLN A 141 20.60 0.65 -5.80
C GLN A 141 19.31 -0.18 -5.68
N ALA A 142 19.29 -1.19 -4.82
CA ALA A 142 18.10 -2.00 -4.57
C ALA A 142 16.96 -1.14 -3.98
N LEU A 143 17.28 -0.24 -3.04
CA LEU A 143 16.31 0.70 -2.48
C LEU A 143 15.80 1.72 -3.52
N TYR A 144 16.68 2.22 -4.38
CA TYR A 144 16.31 3.14 -5.46
C TYR A 144 15.29 2.48 -6.41
N ASN A 145 15.60 1.27 -6.88
CA ASN A 145 14.73 0.51 -7.76
C ASN A 145 13.39 0.21 -7.09
N ALA A 146 13.41 -0.29 -5.85
CA ALA A 146 12.21 -0.59 -5.08
C ALA A 146 11.34 0.67 -4.84
N THR A 147 11.96 1.84 -4.66
CA THR A 147 11.23 3.11 -4.51
C THR A 147 10.51 3.48 -5.81
N GLY A 148 11.19 3.35 -6.95
CA GLY A 148 10.58 3.58 -8.27
C GLY A 148 9.43 2.60 -8.55
N GLU A 149 9.66 1.31 -8.30
CA GLU A 149 8.64 0.25 -8.47
C GLU A 149 7.39 0.53 -7.63
N LEU A 150 7.54 0.92 -6.36
CA LEU A 150 6.39 1.24 -5.50
C LEU A 150 5.73 2.56 -5.92
N HIS A 151 6.49 3.57 -6.36
CA HIS A 151 5.93 4.81 -6.89
C HIS A 151 5.04 4.54 -8.11
N GLU A 152 5.55 3.77 -9.07
CA GLU A 152 4.83 3.38 -10.30
C GLU A 152 3.61 2.52 -10.01
N LEU A 153 3.71 1.56 -9.08
CA LEU A 153 2.59 0.71 -8.66
C LEU A 153 1.36 1.54 -8.24
N PHE A 154 1.59 2.64 -7.52
CA PHE A 154 0.53 3.48 -6.98
C PHE A 154 0.13 4.66 -7.87
N ALA A 155 0.79 4.86 -9.03
CA ALA A 155 0.46 5.94 -9.96
C ALA A 155 -1.00 5.87 -10.45
N ASP A 156 -1.48 4.66 -10.72
CA ASP A 156 -2.84 4.37 -11.21
C ASP A 156 -3.74 3.73 -10.14
N ALA A 157 -3.46 4.01 -8.86
CA ALA A 157 -4.25 3.47 -7.76
C ALA A 157 -5.59 4.23 -7.62
N PRO A 158 -6.71 3.53 -7.32
CA PRO A 158 -8.00 4.17 -7.08
C PRO A 158 -7.93 5.26 -6.01
N GLU A 159 -8.76 6.30 -6.15
CA GLU A 159 -8.84 7.38 -5.14
C GLU A 159 -9.49 6.89 -3.84
N ILE A 160 -10.47 5.98 -3.96
CA ILE A 160 -11.13 5.33 -2.84
C ILE A 160 -10.91 3.83 -2.96
N LEU A 161 -10.26 3.26 -1.95
CA LEU A 161 -10.13 1.82 -1.76
C LEU A 161 -11.17 1.38 -0.73
N THR A 162 -11.82 0.23 -0.91
CA THR A 162 -12.79 -0.27 0.06
C THR A 162 -12.62 -1.74 0.41
N SER A 163 -12.75 -2.07 1.70
CA SER A 163 -12.79 -3.45 2.18
C SER A 163 -14.22 -4.00 2.30
N ILE A 164 -15.23 -3.24 1.87
CA ILE A 164 -16.63 -3.56 2.08
C ILE A 164 -17.21 -4.14 0.81
N LYS A 165 -17.82 -5.32 0.92
CA LYS A 165 -18.53 -5.92 -0.21
C LYS A 165 -19.87 -5.22 -0.44
N PRO A 166 -20.35 -5.09 -1.69
CA PRO A 166 -21.58 -4.36 -1.99
C PRO A 166 -22.80 -4.83 -1.19
N GLU A 167 -22.93 -6.13 -0.96
CA GLU A 167 -24.01 -6.75 -0.18
C GLU A 167 -24.04 -6.35 1.31
N THR A 168 -23.01 -5.66 1.80
CA THR A 168 -22.92 -5.21 3.20
C THR A 168 -23.56 -3.83 3.42
N TYR A 169 -23.81 -3.04 2.36
CA TYR A 169 -24.42 -1.71 2.50
C TYR A 169 -25.90 -1.79 2.83
#